data_AF-A0A2U3X955-F1
#
_entry.id   AF-A0A2U3X955-F1
#
_cell.length_a   1.000
_cell.length_b   1.000
_cell.length_c   1.000
_cell.angle_alpha   90.00
_cell.angle_beta   90.00
_cell.angle_gamma   90.00
#
_symmetry.space_group_name_H-M   'P 1'
#
loop_
_entity.id
_entity.type
_entity.pdbx_description
1 polymer ?
#
loop_
_entity_poly.entity_id
_entity_poly.type
_entity_poly.pdbx_seq_one_letter_code
_entity_poly.pdbx_strand_id
1 'polypeptide(L)'
;SDMEALLETQNLLRTQVANFTFNLGFSGKFYHTGTEEEDEGDDLLLRSVDEFWWFPHMWSHMQPHLFHNESSLVEQMILNKEFALVLPRQTCGLFTHTIFYKEYPGGPQELDKSIRGGELFLTILLNPISIFMTHLSNYGNDRLGLYTFVNLANFVQSWTNLRLQTLPPVQLAHKYFELFPEQKDPLWQNPCDDKRHKDIWSREKTCDHLPKFLVIGPQKTGTTALYLFLLMHPSIISNLPSPKTFEEVQFFNGNNYHKGIDWYMDFFPTPSNITSDFLFEKSANYFHSEEAPKRAASLVPKAKIITILIDPSDRAYSWYQHQRSHEDPAALRFNFYEVITTGHWAPSDLKTLQRKCLVPGWYAVHIERWLTYFATSQLLIIDGQQLRSDPATVMDEVQKFLGVTPHYNYSEALTFDPQKGFWCQLLEGGKTKCLGKSKGRKYPSMDPESRTFLSNYYRDHNVELSKLLHRLGQPLPSWLRQELQKVR
;
A
#
# COMPACT_ATOMS: atom_id res chain seq x y z
N SER A 1 47.97 -1.53 -8.82
CA SER A 1 46.91 -0.59 -8.42
C SER A 1 45.71 -1.35 -7.82
N ASP A 2 44.73 -0.65 -7.23
CA ASP A 2 43.50 -1.27 -6.72
C ASP A 2 42.65 -1.88 -7.84
N MET A 3 42.70 -1.27 -9.02
CA MET A 3 42.05 -1.78 -10.24
C MET A 3 42.61 -3.13 -10.70
N GLU A 4 43.93 -3.30 -10.68
CA GLU A 4 44.55 -4.60 -10.99
C GLU A 4 44.11 -5.66 -9.98
N ALA A 5 44.09 -5.32 -8.69
CA ALA A 5 43.65 -6.25 -7.64
C ALA A 5 42.18 -6.67 -7.81
N LEU A 6 41.30 -5.76 -8.27
CA LEU A 6 39.92 -6.06 -8.62
C LEU A 6 39.85 -7.06 -9.80
N LEU A 7 40.60 -6.83 -10.87
CA LEU A 7 40.64 -7.71 -12.05
C LEU A 7 41.19 -9.10 -11.70
N GLU A 8 42.29 -9.17 -10.94
CA GLU A 8 42.87 -10.42 -10.45
C GLU A 8 41.87 -11.19 -9.58
N THR A 9 41.22 -10.50 -8.65
CA THR A 9 40.23 -11.12 -7.76
C THR A 9 38.98 -11.56 -8.52
N GLN A 10 38.54 -10.80 -9.52
CA GLN A 10 37.44 -11.18 -10.39
C GLN A 10 37.75 -12.51 -11.10
N ASN A 11 38.96 -12.64 -11.64
CA ASN A 11 39.41 -13.86 -12.29
C ASN A 11 39.54 -15.03 -11.31
N LEU A 12 40.02 -14.79 -10.09
CA LEU A 12 40.03 -15.80 -9.03
C LEU A 12 38.61 -16.26 -8.68
N LEU A 13 37.69 -15.32 -8.46
CA LEU A 13 36.29 -15.63 -8.15
C LEU A 13 35.59 -16.36 -9.29
N ARG A 14 35.92 -16.10 -10.56
CA ARG A 14 35.41 -16.87 -11.70
C ARG A 14 35.74 -18.37 -11.63
N THR A 15 36.80 -18.76 -10.91
CA THR A 15 37.12 -20.18 -10.67
C THR A 15 36.21 -20.86 -9.63
N GLN A 16 35.50 -20.06 -8.83
CA GLN A 16 34.70 -20.51 -7.68
C GLN A 16 33.20 -20.24 -7.88
N VAL A 17 32.88 -19.18 -8.63
CA VAL A 17 31.55 -18.68 -8.91
C VAL A 17 31.45 -18.48 -10.43
N ALA A 18 30.60 -19.27 -11.08
CA ALA A 18 30.51 -19.25 -12.54
C ALA A 18 30.07 -17.87 -13.05
N ASN A 19 30.80 -17.36 -14.07
CA ASN A 19 30.57 -16.07 -14.71
C ASN A 19 30.62 -14.86 -13.76
N PHE A 20 31.40 -14.93 -12.69
CA PHE A 20 31.55 -13.80 -11.77
C PHE A 20 32.09 -12.56 -12.47
N THR A 21 31.38 -11.43 -12.28
CA THR A 21 31.76 -10.11 -12.75
C THR A 21 31.35 -9.09 -11.69
N PHE A 22 32.26 -8.20 -11.30
CA PHE A 22 31.95 -7.09 -10.41
C PHE A 22 31.01 -6.12 -11.10
N ASN A 23 30.09 -5.56 -10.32
CA ASN A 23 29.19 -4.51 -10.75
C ASN A 23 29.58 -3.20 -10.08
N LEU A 24 30.12 -2.26 -10.85
CA LEU A 24 30.73 -1.03 -10.36
C LEU A 24 29.79 0.17 -10.55
N GLY A 25 29.93 1.14 -9.67
CA GLY A 25 29.30 2.46 -9.78
C GLY A 25 30.39 3.51 -9.67
N PHE A 26 30.45 4.43 -10.63
CA PHE A 26 31.49 5.46 -10.72
C PHE A 26 30.87 6.85 -10.71
N SER A 27 31.44 7.75 -9.90
CA SER A 27 31.02 9.15 -9.81
C SER A 27 32.00 10.04 -10.58
N GLY A 28 31.58 10.47 -11.77
CA GLY A 28 32.41 11.32 -12.63
C GLY A 28 32.73 12.71 -12.06
N LYS A 29 32.07 13.16 -10.97
CA LYS A 29 32.38 14.43 -10.30
C LYS A 29 33.84 14.54 -9.84
N PHE A 30 34.49 13.42 -9.51
CA PHE A 30 35.83 13.39 -8.93
C PHE A 30 36.89 12.79 -9.86
N TYR A 31 36.55 12.57 -11.13
CA TYR A 31 37.50 12.06 -12.11
C TYR A 31 38.69 13.02 -12.26
N HIS A 32 39.92 12.49 -12.15
CA HIS A 32 41.16 13.28 -12.22
C HIS A 32 41.22 14.43 -11.21
N THR A 33 40.75 14.16 -9.99
CA THR A 33 40.84 15.12 -8.87
C THR A 33 41.71 14.62 -7.73
N GLY A 34 42.38 13.47 -7.91
CA GLY A 34 43.19 12.81 -6.90
C GLY A 34 44.68 13.10 -7.02
N THR A 35 45.47 12.20 -6.46
CA THR A 35 46.92 12.08 -6.67
C THR A 35 47.22 11.48 -8.05
N GLU A 36 48.46 11.61 -8.53
CA GLU A 36 48.88 11.03 -9.82
C GLU A 36 48.59 9.51 -9.90
N GLU A 37 48.79 8.79 -8.78
CA GLU A 37 48.51 7.37 -8.66
C GLU A 37 47.00 7.04 -8.71
N GLU A 38 46.15 7.92 -8.17
CA GLU A 38 44.69 7.79 -8.22
C GLU A 38 44.16 8.09 -9.63
N ASP A 39 44.70 9.12 -10.29
CA ASP A 39 44.32 9.52 -11.65
C ASP A 39 44.74 8.44 -12.69
N GLU A 40 45.89 7.80 -12.50
CA GLU A 40 46.28 6.60 -13.27
C GLU A 40 45.31 5.43 -13.03
N GLY A 41 44.83 5.27 -11.80
CA GLY A 41 43.81 4.29 -11.44
C GLY A 41 42.47 4.54 -12.14
N ASP A 42 42.03 5.79 -12.19
CA ASP A 42 40.85 6.24 -12.93
C ASP A 42 40.96 5.91 -14.42
N ASP A 43 42.12 6.22 -15.03
CA ASP A 43 42.37 5.92 -16.44
C ASP A 43 42.40 4.41 -16.73
N LEU A 44 42.98 3.62 -15.82
CA LEU A 44 42.99 2.17 -15.94
C LEU A 44 41.58 1.57 -15.84
N LEU A 45 40.72 2.13 -14.99
CA LEU A 45 39.31 1.76 -14.90
C LEU A 45 38.58 2.03 -16.23
N LEU A 46 38.77 3.21 -16.82
CA LEU A 46 38.16 3.56 -18.11
C LEU A 46 38.63 2.66 -19.26
N ARG A 47 39.91 2.27 -19.27
CA ARG A 47 40.44 1.30 -20.26
C ARG A 47 39.88 -0.11 -20.08
N SER A 48 39.42 -0.44 -18.87
CA SER A 48 38.91 -1.77 -18.51
C SER A 48 37.38 -1.81 -18.40
N VAL A 49 36.68 -0.84 -19.00
CA VAL A 49 35.22 -0.67 -18.83
C VAL A 49 34.42 -1.92 -19.23
N ASP A 50 34.88 -2.65 -20.25
CA ASP A 50 34.21 -3.85 -20.77
C ASP A 50 34.40 -5.10 -19.88
N GLU A 51 35.29 -5.04 -18.89
CA GLU A 51 35.55 -6.13 -17.95
C GLU A 51 34.57 -6.15 -16.76
N PHE A 52 33.75 -5.11 -16.61
CA PHE A 52 32.84 -4.92 -15.48
C PHE A 52 31.40 -4.73 -15.93
N TRP A 53 30.47 -5.01 -15.02
CA TRP A 53 29.11 -4.50 -15.15
C TRP A 53 29.02 -3.15 -14.47
N TRP A 54 28.07 -2.35 -14.94
CA TRP A 54 27.88 -0.99 -14.47
C TRP A 54 26.46 -0.84 -13.98
N PHE A 55 26.32 -0.40 -12.73
CA PHE A 55 25.01 -0.15 -12.16
C PHE A 55 24.72 1.34 -12.04
N PRO A 56 23.43 1.65 -11.91
CA PRO A 56 22.93 2.97 -11.65
C PRO A 56 23.57 3.72 -10.49
N HIS A 57 24.49 4.63 -10.78
CA HIS A 57 25.24 5.40 -9.81
C HIS A 57 25.10 6.91 -10.05
N MET A 58 24.72 7.68 -9.02
CA MET A 58 24.50 9.13 -9.17
C MET A 58 25.81 9.85 -9.49
N TRP A 59 25.75 10.84 -10.39
CA TRP A 59 26.91 11.63 -10.83
C TRP A 59 27.74 12.24 -9.69
N SER A 60 27.10 12.65 -8.59
CA SER A 60 27.75 13.38 -7.49
C SER A 60 27.53 12.79 -6.10
N HIS A 61 26.98 11.56 -5.98
CA HIS A 61 26.56 10.93 -4.72
C HIS A 61 25.65 11.81 -3.81
N MET A 62 25.12 12.93 -4.29
CA MET A 62 24.35 13.85 -3.45
C MET A 62 22.97 13.29 -3.10
N GLN A 63 22.65 13.27 -1.82
CA GLN A 63 21.36 12.79 -1.34
C GLN A 63 20.23 13.72 -1.85
N PRO A 64 19.07 13.18 -2.28
CA PRO A 64 17.97 13.98 -2.84
C PRO A 64 17.52 15.16 -1.99
N HIS A 65 17.65 15.07 -0.65
CA HIS A 65 17.25 16.12 0.29
C HIS A 65 18.30 17.25 0.45
N LEU A 66 19.47 17.13 -0.18
CA LEU A 66 20.51 18.19 -0.17
C LEU A 66 20.38 19.14 -1.38
N PHE A 67 19.43 18.90 -2.26
CA PHE A 67 19.15 19.79 -3.38
C PHE A 67 18.21 20.91 -2.92
N HIS A 68 18.66 22.16 -3.05
CA HIS A 68 17.87 23.35 -2.70
C HIS A 68 16.93 23.81 -3.83
N ASN A 69 17.06 23.21 -5.01
CA ASN A 69 16.30 23.56 -6.20
C ASN A 69 15.67 22.29 -6.81
N GLU A 70 14.34 22.31 -6.92
CA GLU A 70 13.55 21.22 -7.50
C GLU A 70 13.99 20.92 -8.93
N SER A 71 14.30 21.94 -9.75
CA SER A 71 14.75 21.72 -11.14
C SER A 71 16.06 20.93 -11.21
N SER A 72 17.02 21.24 -10.33
CA SER A 72 18.31 20.55 -10.28
C SER A 72 18.18 19.11 -9.75
N LEU A 73 17.25 18.89 -8.81
CA LEU A 73 16.90 17.55 -8.35
C LEU A 73 16.24 16.77 -9.49
N VAL A 74 15.27 17.35 -10.20
CA VAL A 74 14.55 16.74 -11.32
C VAL A 74 15.50 16.36 -12.45
N GLU A 75 16.43 17.24 -12.83
CA GLU A 75 17.47 16.94 -13.82
C GLU A 75 18.32 15.73 -13.40
N GLN A 76 18.76 15.68 -12.14
CA GLN A 76 19.50 14.51 -11.65
C GLN A 76 18.64 13.26 -11.50
N MET A 77 17.36 13.38 -11.15
CA MET A 77 16.44 12.26 -11.04
C MET A 77 16.04 11.70 -12.40
N ILE A 78 15.96 12.51 -13.46
CA ILE A 78 15.73 12.05 -14.83
C ILE A 78 16.90 11.18 -15.27
N LEU A 79 18.14 11.66 -15.07
CA LEU A 79 19.36 10.89 -15.37
C LEU A 79 19.42 9.57 -14.57
N ASN A 80 19.00 9.58 -13.30
CA ASN A 80 18.96 8.36 -12.48
C ASN A 80 17.79 7.41 -12.82
N LYS A 81 16.63 7.93 -13.24
CA LYS A 81 15.44 7.15 -13.60
C LYS A 81 15.65 6.36 -14.89
N GLU A 82 16.33 6.95 -15.86
CA GLU A 82 16.71 6.25 -17.09
C GLU A 82 17.72 5.11 -16.84
N PHE A 83 18.39 5.16 -15.69
CA PHE A 83 19.43 4.21 -15.30
C PHE A 83 18.84 3.04 -14.47
N ALA A 84 17.90 3.28 -13.54
CA ALA A 84 17.55 2.35 -12.47
C ALA A 84 16.57 1.19 -12.78
N LEU A 85 16.99 -0.05 -12.46
CA LEU A 85 16.15 -1.13 -11.93
C LEU A 85 16.75 -1.56 -10.59
N VAL A 86 15.95 -1.56 -9.51
CA VAL A 86 16.45 -1.84 -8.16
C VAL A 86 16.15 -3.29 -7.78
N LEU A 87 17.18 -4.00 -7.35
CA LEU A 87 17.10 -5.31 -6.74
C LEU A 87 17.38 -5.23 -5.23
N PRO A 88 16.84 -6.16 -4.41
CA PRO A 88 17.07 -6.15 -2.97
C PRO A 88 18.55 -6.34 -2.65
N ARG A 89 19.08 -5.44 -1.81
CA ARG A 89 20.48 -5.41 -1.37
C ARG A 89 20.63 -6.18 -0.05
N GLN A 90 21.74 -6.90 0.09
CA GLN A 90 22.14 -7.59 1.32
C GLN A 90 23.27 -6.82 2.02
N THR A 91 23.31 -6.89 3.35
CA THR A 91 24.39 -6.33 4.16
C THR A 91 25.53 -7.34 4.30
N CYS A 92 26.78 -6.90 4.13
CA CYS A 92 27.96 -7.76 4.29
C CYS A 92 28.81 -7.45 5.53
N GLY A 93 28.33 -6.55 6.41
CA GLY A 93 29.07 -6.11 7.60
C GLY A 93 30.31 -5.25 7.31
N LEU A 94 30.58 -4.91 6.05
CA LEU A 94 31.59 -3.94 5.66
C LEU A 94 30.95 -2.56 5.48
N PHE A 95 31.50 -1.55 6.16
CA PHE A 95 31.00 -0.18 6.14
C PHE A 95 32.10 0.80 5.71
N THR A 96 31.71 2.04 5.38
CA THR A 96 32.64 3.11 4.98
C THR A 96 33.71 3.43 6.03
N HIS A 97 33.42 3.20 7.30
CA HIS A 97 34.33 3.42 8.42
C HIS A 97 35.16 2.18 8.79
N THR A 98 34.92 1.05 8.12
CA THR A 98 35.61 -0.22 8.38
C THR A 98 36.41 -0.61 7.16
N ILE A 99 37.56 0.05 6.98
CA ILE A 99 38.41 -0.08 5.79
C ILE A 99 39.68 -0.88 6.03
N PHE A 100 39.96 -1.24 7.30
CA PHE A 100 41.09 -2.07 7.70
C PHE A 100 40.63 -3.30 8.49
N TYR A 101 41.21 -4.46 8.19
CA TYR A 101 40.97 -5.77 8.78
C TYR A 101 41.11 -5.77 10.30
N LYS A 102 42.15 -5.09 10.83
CA LYS A 102 42.38 -4.98 12.28
C LYS A 102 41.34 -4.11 13.00
N GLU A 103 40.65 -3.24 12.26
CA GLU A 103 39.68 -2.28 12.77
C GLU A 103 38.23 -2.75 12.56
N TYR A 104 38.05 -3.99 12.06
CA TYR A 104 36.74 -4.59 11.97
C TYR A 104 36.02 -4.57 13.33
N PRO A 105 34.73 -4.21 13.42
CA PRO A 105 33.98 -4.26 14.68
C PRO A 105 34.04 -5.65 15.31
N GLY A 106 34.63 -5.76 16.51
CA GLY A 106 34.86 -7.07 17.17
C GLY A 106 36.18 -7.76 16.78
N GLY A 107 36.96 -7.16 15.88
CA GLY A 107 38.28 -7.59 15.44
C GLY A 107 38.28 -8.60 14.28
N PRO A 108 39.48 -8.91 13.74
CA PRO A 108 39.70 -9.89 12.66
C PRO A 108 38.95 -11.22 12.79
N GLN A 109 38.92 -11.78 14.01
CA GLN A 109 38.33 -13.08 14.26
C GLN A 109 36.81 -13.09 14.08
N GLU A 110 36.15 -11.96 14.34
CA GLU A 110 34.69 -11.87 14.17
C GLU A 110 34.32 -11.81 12.68
N LEU A 111 35.12 -11.14 11.85
CA LEU A 111 34.96 -11.19 10.39
C LEU A 111 35.14 -12.61 9.86
N ASP A 112 36.20 -13.31 10.27
CA ASP A 112 36.46 -14.69 9.86
C ASP A 112 35.32 -15.63 10.27
N LYS A 113 34.78 -15.45 11.47
CA LYS A 113 33.62 -16.19 11.98
C LYS A 113 32.35 -15.89 11.21
N SER A 114 32.12 -14.62 10.82
CA SER A 114 31.01 -14.23 9.95
C SER A 114 31.08 -14.94 8.59
N ILE A 115 32.28 -15.03 8.01
CA ILE A 115 32.55 -15.72 6.74
C ILE A 115 32.38 -17.24 6.87
N ARG A 116 32.96 -17.85 7.91
CA ARG A 116 33.06 -19.31 8.08
C ARG A 116 31.90 -19.86 8.89
N GLY A 117 30.72 -19.87 8.28
CA GLY A 117 29.50 -20.43 8.90
C GLY A 117 28.69 -19.45 9.76
N GLY A 118 29.14 -18.19 9.87
CA GLY A 118 28.44 -17.13 10.58
C GLY A 118 27.47 -16.33 9.70
N GLU A 119 27.26 -15.06 10.07
CA GLU A 119 26.21 -14.19 9.51
C GLU A 119 26.30 -14.03 7.98
N LEU A 120 27.49 -13.78 7.44
CA LEU A 120 27.66 -13.59 6.00
C LEU A 120 27.39 -14.88 5.22
N PHE A 121 27.83 -16.02 5.73
CA PHE A 121 27.48 -17.32 5.15
C PHE A 121 25.98 -17.60 5.23
N LEU A 122 25.36 -17.41 6.40
CA LEU A 122 23.92 -17.58 6.60
C LEU A 122 23.11 -16.70 5.66
N THR A 123 23.59 -15.50 5.35
CA THR A 123 22.95 -14.60 4.39
C THR A 123 22.85 -15.26 3.00
N ILE A 124 23.93 -15.85 2.47
CA ILE A 124 23.88 -16.56 1.18
C ILE A 124 23.06 -17.84 1.26
N LEU A 125 23.12 -18.55 2.39
CA LEU A 125 22.36 -19.79 2.58
C LEU A 125 20.84 -19.54 2.58
N LEU A 126 20.38 -18.44 3.19
CA LEU A 126 18.97 -18.11 3.36
C LEU A 126 18.40 -17.29 2.21
N ASN A 127 19.25 -16.66 1.38
CA ASN A 127 18.83 -15.82 0.26
C ASN A 127 19.27 -16.43 -1.09
N PRO A 128 18.35 -16.99 -1.89
CA PRO A 128 18.65 -17.59 -3.20
C PRO A 128 19.30 -16.62 -4.19
N ILE A 129 19.06 -15.33 -4.02
CA ILE A 129 19.68 -14.24 -4.78
C ILE A 129 20.31 -13.28 -3.77
N SER A 130 21.61 -13.06 -3.91
CA SER A 130 22.39 -12.22 -3.01
C SER A 130 23.10 -11.12 -3.81
N ILE A 131 22.88 -9.87 -3.41
CA ILE A 131 23.53 -8.69 -3.99
C ILE A 131 24.21 -7.95 -2.86
N PHE A 132 25.53 -8.01 -2.82
CA PHE A 132 26.33 -7.30 -1.81
C PHE A 132 26.85 -5.99 -2.39
N MET A 133 26.70 -4.91 -1.64
CA MET A 133 27.22 -3.59 -2.00
C MET A 133 28.17 -3.11 -0.91
N THR A 134 29.34 -2.62 -1.32
CA THR A 134 30.35 -2.03 -0.42
C THR A 134 31.03 -0.85 -1.13
N HIS A 135 31.80 -0.04 -0.40
CA HIS A 135 32.45 1.15 -0.95
C HIS A 135 33.83 0.83 -1.53
N LEU A 136 34.29 1.66 -2.49
CA LEU A 136 35.60 1.51 -3.13
C LEU A 136 36.75 1.46 -2.12
N SER A 137 36.63 2.18 -1.01
CA SER A 137 37.63 2.17 0.08
C SER A 137 37.84 0.79 0.72
N ASN A 138 36.86 -0.13 0.64
CA ASN A 138 37.02 -1.51 1.09
C ASN A 138 37.80 -2.37 0.07
N TYR A 139 37.95 -1.92 -1.17
CA TYR A 139 38.71 -2.59 -2.23
C TYR A 139 40.12 -2.03 -2.42
N GLY A 140 40.37 -0.80 -1.97
CA GLY A 140 41.70 -0.20 -1.90
C GLY A 140 42.47 -0.66 -0.66
N ASN A 141 42.84 0.27 0.23
CA ASN A 141 43.44 0.06 1.56
C ASN A 141 44.09 -1.33 1.78
N ASP A 142 43.57 -2.14 2.70
CA ASP A 142 44.04 -3.52 2.91
C ASP A 142 43.15 -4.57 2.23
N ARG A 143 42.35 -4.13 1.25
CA ARG A 143 41.54 -4.98 0.36
C ARG A 143 40.56 -5.87 1.11
N LEU A 144 40.02 -5.36 2.21
CA LEU A 144 39.07 -6.05 3.09
C LEU A 144 37.88 -6.69 2.34
N GLY A 145 37.34 -5.99 1.34
CA GLY A 145 36.26 -6.49 0.50
C GLY A 145 36.69 -7.72 -0.31
N LEU A 146 37.86 -7.66 -0.96
CA LEU A 146 38.41 -8.78 -1.72
C LEU A 146 38.68 -9.98 -0.82
N TYR A 147 39.30 -9.76 0.34
CA TYR A 147 39.54 -10.78 1.35
C TYR A 147 38.24 -11.48 1.76
N THR A 148 37.21 -10.69 2.08
CA THR A 148 35.93 -11.20 2.61
C THR A 148 35.24 -12.13 1.62
N PHE A 149 35.05 -11.70 0.37
CA PHE A 149 34.27 -12.46 -0.60
C PHE A 149 35.04 -13.65 -1.19
N VAL A 150 36.37 -13.55 -1.34
CA VAL A 150 37.19 -14.70 -1.76
C VAL A 150 37.15 -15.79 -0.68
N ASN A 151 37.31 -15.43 0.60
CA ASN A 151 37.25 -16.43 1.67
C ASN A 151 35.85 -17.03 1.83
N LEU A 152 34.79 -16.25 1.58
CA LEU A 152 33.42 -16.76 1.57
C LEU A 152 33.20 -17.77 0.44
N ALA A 153 33.59 -17.44 -0.79
CA ALA A 153 33.48 -18.34 -1.93
C ALA A 153 34.30 -19.63 -1.72
N ASN A 154 35.54 -19.50 -1.21
CA ASN A 154 36.36 -20.63 -0.80
C ASN A 154 35.66 -21.51 0.24
N PHE A 155 35.08 -20.92 1.28
CA PHE A 155 34.39 -21.65 2.33
C PHE A 155 33.18 -22.41 1.76
N VAL A 156 32.35 -21.74 0.97
CA VAL A 156 31.17 -22.34 0.32
C VAL A 156 31.57 -23.51 -0.57
N GLN A 157 32.59 -23.34 -1.42
CA GLN A 157 33.07 -24.38 -2.34
C GLN A 157 33.69 -25.58 -1.60
N SER A 158 34.41 -25.33 -0.50
CA SER A 158 35.16 -26.37 0.21
C SER A 158 34.30 -27.16 1.21
N TRP A 159 33.30 -26.52 1.82
CA TRP A 159 32.59 -27.06 2.97
C TRP A 159 31.10 -27.28 2.73
N THR A 160 30.58 -26.96 1.55
CA THR A 160 29.15 -27.11 1.24
C THR A 160 28.93 -27.67 -0.17
N ASN A 161 27.68 -28.05 -0.46
CA ASN A 161 27.25 -28.44 -1.81
C ASN A 161 26.57 -27.28 -2.57
N LEU A 162 26.61 -26.06 -2.03
CA LEU A 162 26.02 -24.90 -2.69
C LEU A 162 26.80 -24.56 -3.95
N ARG A 163 26.08 -24.26 -5.03
CA ARG A 163 26.66 -23.83 -6.30
C ARG A 163 26.32 -22.38 -6.51
N LEU A 164 27.34 -21.53 -6.44
CA LEU A 164 27.20 -20.11 -6.69
C LEU A 164 27.33 -19.83 -8.19
N GLN A 165 26.45 -18.98 -8.70
CA GLN A 165 26.46 -18.51 -10.09
C GLN A 165 26.12 -17.03 -10.12
N THR A 166 26.76 -16.31 -11.04
CA THR A 166 26.44 -14.92 -11.31
C THR A 166 25.61 -14.81 -12.60
N LEU A 167 24.56 -13.99 -12.57
CA LEU A 167 23.76 -13.61 -13.73
C LEU A 167 23.92 -12.11 -14.00
N PRO A 168 23.89 -11.66 -15.26
CA PRO A 168 23.81 -10.24 -15.60
C PRO A 168 22.66 -9.54 -14.86
N PRO A 169 22.77 -8.25 -14.50
CA PRO A 169 21.80 -7.59 -13.62
C PRO A 169 20.34 -7.73 -14.06
N VAL A 170 20.05 -7.58 -15.35
CA VAL A 170 18.69 -7.72 -15.91
C VAL A 170 18.19 -9.17 -15.80
N GLN A 171 19.05 -10.16 -16.05
CA GLN A 171 18.69 -11.57 -15.93
C GLN A 171 18.51 -11.98 -14.46
N LEU A 172 19.33 -11.45 -13.56
CA LEU A 172 19.19 -11.64 -12.13
C LEU A 172 17.86 -11.05 -11.63
N ALA A 173 17.46 -9.89 -12.14
CA ALA A 173 16.17 -9.27 -11.84
C ALA A 173 15.00 -10.15 -12.29
N HIS A 174 15.04 -10.66 -13.52
CA HIS A 174 14.04 -11.60 -14.01
C HIS A 174 14.01 -12.86 -13.13
N LYS A 175 15.17 -13.41 -12.77
CA LYS A 175 15.26 -14.58 -11.92
C LYS A 175 14.67 -14.35 -10.53
N TYR A 176 14.85 -13.15 -9.97
CA TYR A 176 14.24 -12.76 -8.71
C TYR A 176 12.73 -12.83 -8.77
N PHE A 177 12.12 -12.19 -9.77
CA PHE A 177 10.66 -12.19 -9.89
C PHE A 177 10.08 -13.51 -10.43
N GLU A 178 10.90 -14.42 -10.96
CA GLU A 178 10.53 -15.82 -11.19
C GLU A 178 10.42 -16.59 -9.86
N LEU A 179 11.36 -16.37 -8.94
CA LEU A 179 11.38 -17.03 -7.62
C LEU A 179 10.35 -16.43 -6.66
N PHE A 180 10.11 -15.13 -6.76
CA PHE A 180 9.24 -14.34 -5.88
C PHE A 180 8.19 -13.55 -6.68
N PRO A 181 7.29 -14.24 -7.41
CA PRO A 181 6.29 -13.57 -8.26
C PRO A 181 5.35 -12.64 -7.48
N GLU A 182 5.12 -12.93 -6.20
CA GLU A 182 4.29 -12.13 -5.28
C GLU A 182 4.93 -10.80 -4.85
N GLN A 183 6.22 -10.59 -5.12
CA GLN A 183 6.96 -9.38 -4.75
C GLN A 183 7.09 -8.38 -5.89
N LYS A 184 6.42 -8.63 -7.03
CA LYS A 184 6.38 -7.68 -8.16
C LYS A 184 5.69 -6.38 -7.78
N ASP A 185 4.63 -6.47 -7.00
CA ASP A 185 3.91 -5.31 -6.50
C ASP A 185 4.55 -4.83 -5.19
N PRO A 186 4.84 -3.53 -5.05
CA PRO A 186 5.36 -3.00 -3.80
C PRO A 186 4.35 -3.24 -2.69
N LEU A 187 4.82 -3.37 -1.46
CA LEU A 187 3.99 -3.37 -0.26
C LEU A 187 4.53 -2.33 0.72
N TRP A 188 3.93 -1.13 0.67
CA TRP A 188 4.32 0.00 1.49
C TRP A 188 4.11 -0.31 2.97
N GLN A 189 5.20 -0.43 3.71
CA GLN A 189 5.20 -0.57 5.16
C GLN A 189 4.99 0.79 5.83
N ASN A 190 4.52 0.78 7.07
CA ASN A 190 4.49 1.95 7.91
C ASN A 190 5.91 2.49 8.15
N PRO A 191 6.28 3.70 7.66
CA PRO A 191 7.63 4.23 7.81
C PRO A 191 8.02 4.50 9.27
N CYS A 192 7.02 4.53 10.16
CA CYS A 192 7.18 4.90 11.56
C CYS A 192 7.52 3.71 12.47
N ASP A 193 7.35 2.49 11.97
CA ASP A 193 7.58 1.27 12.73
C ASP A 193 9.06 0.80 12.65
N ASP A 194 9.85 1.29 11.69
CA ASP A 194 11.30 1.04 11.58
C ASP A 194 12.11 2.33 11.78
N LYS A 195 13.00 2.34 12.77
CA LYS A 195 13.88 3.48 13.08
C LYS A 195 14.71 3.91 11.87
N ARG A 196 15.22 2.97 11.07
CA ARG A 196 16.03 3.27 9.88
C ARG A 196 15.22 3.96 8.80
N HIS A 197 13.95 3.57 8.62
CA HIS A 197 13.05 4.24 7.69
C HIS A 197 12.76 5.67 8.15
N LYS A 198 12.56 5.87 9.45
CA LYS A 198 12.37 7.20 10.04
C LYS A 198 13.60 8.09 9.88
N ASP A 199 14.81 7.54 10.04
CA ASP A 199 16.07 8.30 9.95
C ASP A 199 16.36 8.81 8.51
N ILE A 200 15.88 8.12 7.48
CA ILE A 200 15.99 8.54 6.07
C ILE A 200 14.78 9.34 5.58
N TRP A 201 13.72 9.44 6.39
CA TRP A 201 12.52 10.17 6.02
C TRP A 201 12.75 11.68 6.16
N SER A 202 12.14 12.48 5.27
CA SER A 202 12.28 13.94 5.35
C SER A 202 11.81 14.44 6.72
N ARG A 203 12.57 15.37 7.33
CA ARG A 203 12.25 15.95 8.64
C ARG A 203 10.90 16.67 8.67
N GLU A 204 10.41 17.08 7.50
CA GLU A 204 9.11 17.75 7.34
C GLU A 204 7.94 16.76 7.34
N LYS A 205 8.21 15.46 7.20
CA LYS A 205 7.18 14.41 7.15
C LYS A 205 7.02 13.77 8.51
N THR A 206 5.77 13.53 8.88
CA THR A 206 5.40 12.87 10.12
C THR A 206 4.33 11.82 9.89
N CYS A 207 4.37 10.79 10.74
CA CYS A 207 3.37 9.75 10.88
C CYS A 207 1.99 10.30 11.19
N ASP A 208 1.93 11.49 11.76
CA ASP A 208 0.70 12.15 12.18
C ASP A 208 -0.19 12.55 11.01
N HIS A 209 0.32 12.51 9.77
CA HIS A 209 -0.46 12.75 8.55
C HIS A 209 -1.17 11.49 8.03
N LEU A 210 -0.93 10.31 8.60
CA LEU A 210 -1.64 9.10 8.21
C LEU A 210 -3.03 9.01 8.89
N PRO A 211 -4.05 8.48 8.19
CA PRO A 211 -5.38 8.38 8.77
C PRO A 211 -5.42 7.40 9.95
N LYS A 212 -6.09 7.80 11.03
CA LYS A 212 -6.36 6.95 12.20
C LYS A 212 -7.51 5.97 11.96
N PHE A 213 -8.35 6.20 10.96
CA PHE A 213 -9.40 5.26 10.57
C PHE A 213 -9.78 5.37 9.08
N LEU A 214 -10.39 4.31 8.56
CA LEU A 214 -10.81 4.18 7.16
C LEU A 214 -12.30 3.84 7.08
N VAL A 215 -13.06 4.58 6.28
CA VAL A 215 -14.43 4.22 5.90
C VAL A 215 -14.39 3.48 4.56
N ILE A 216 -14.49 2.15 4.61
CA ILE A 216 -14.10 1.28 3.49
C ILE A 216 -15.23 1.02 2.48
N GLY A 217 -16.47 1.40 2.78
CA GLY A 217 -17.62 1.09 1.92
C GLY A 217 -18.64 0.14 2.56
N PRO A 218 -19.37 -0.65 1.75
CA PRO A 218 -19.38 -0.64 0.28
C PRO A 218 -20.03 0.61 -0.35
N GLN A 219 -20.01 0.68 -1.69
CA GLN A 219 -20.72 1.71 -2.43
C GLN A 219 -22.23 1.59 -2.23
N LYS A 220 -22.91 2.76 -2.25
CA LYS A 220 -24.38 2.91 -2.21
C LYS A 220 -25.05 2.59 -0.86
N THR A 221 -24.28 2.48 0.22
CA THR A 221 -24.82 2.17 1.56
C THR A 221 -24.98 3.38 2.48
N GLY A 222 -24.61 4.58 2.01
CA GLY A 222 -24.70 5.81 2.81
C GLY A 222 -23.35 6.40 3.21
N THR A 223 -22.23 5.91 2.66
CA THR A 223 -20.88 6.39 3.01
C THR A 223 -20.66 7.89 2.87
N THR A 224 -21.26 8.55 1.87
CA THR A 224 -21.16 10.02 1.77
C THR A 224 -21.96 10.74 2.86
N ALA A 225 -23.06 10.15 3.36
CA ALA A 225 -23.80 10.72 4.50
C ALA A 225 -22.95 10.63 5.77
N LEU A 226 -22.41 9.44 6.06
CA LEU A 226 -21.49 9.22 7.18
C LEU A 226 -20.29 10.18 7.10
N TYR A 227 -19.66 10.30 5.93
CA TYR A 227 -18.56 11.23 5.68
C TYR A 227 -18.93 12.68 6.06
N LEU A 228 -20.10 13.17 5.64
CA LEU A 228 -20.51 14.54 5.99
C LEU A 228 -20.82 14.71 7.47
N PHE A 229 -21.38 13.70 8.14
CA PHE A 229 -21.63 13.77 9.58
C PHE A 229 -20.33 13.71 10.39
N LEU A 230 -19.36 12.91 9.96
CA LEU A 230 -18.02 12.88 10.56
C LEU A 230 -17.35 14.27 10.51
N LEU A 231 -17.46 14.96 9.38
CA LEU A 231 -16.92 16.32 9.20
C LEU A 231 -17.53 17.38 10.11
N MET A 232 -18.67 17.11 10.75
CA MET A 232 -19.29 18.04 11.70
C MET A 232 -18.55 18.04 13.05
N HIS A 233 -17.79 16.99 13.36
CA HIS A 233 -17.06 16.89 14.62
C HIS A 233 -15.77 17.74 14.56
N PRO A 234 -15.50 18.60 15.55
CA PRO A 234 -14.35 19.53 15.52
C PRO A 234 -12.96 18.87 15.55
N SER A 235 -12.89 17.56 15.78
CA SER A 235 -11.65 16.79 15.97
C SER A 235 -11.53 15.66 14.95
N ILE A 236 -12.44 15.59 13.98
CA ILE A 236 -12.38 14.60 12.90
C ILE A 236 -12.15 15.37 11.60
N ILE A 237 -11.04 15.08 10.94
CA ILE A 237 -10.57 15.80 9.77
C ILE A 237 -10.45 14.82 8.61
N SER A 238 -11.11 15.12 7.50
CA SER A 238 -11.03 14.30 6.30
C SER A 238 -9.80 14.63 5.46
N ASN A 239 -9.45 13.73 4.55
CA ASN A 239 -8.63 14.03 3.39
C ASN A 239 -9.15 15.22 2.57
N LEU A 240 -8.21 15.90 1.91
CA LEU A 240 -8.44 16.87 0.84
C LEU A 240 -9.12 16.19 -0.35
N PRO A 241 -10.00 16.90 -1.08
CA PRO A 241 -10.71 16.31 -2.21
C PRO A 241 -9.77 16.07 -3.41
N SER A 242 -9.95 14.93 -4.06
CA SER A 242 -9.32 14.59 -5.33
C SER A 242 -10.11 15.22 -6.50
N PRO A 243 -9.45 15.82 -7.51
CA PRO A 243 -10.14 16.30 -8.70
C PRO A 243 -10.75 15.19 -9.54
N LYS A 244 -10.31 13.93 -9.37
CA LYS A 244 -10.79 12.76 -10.14
C LYS A 244 -11.80 11.91 -9.38
N THR A 245 -11.62 11.79 -8.07
CA THR A 245 -12.36 10.85 -7.20
C THR A 245 -13.15 11.56 -6.09
N PHE A 246 -13.22 12.90 -6.15
CA PHE A 246 -13.98 13.76 -5.25
C PHE A 246 -13.58 13.53 -3.78
N GLU A 247 -14.52 13.12 -2.92
CA GLU A 247 -14.24 12.86 -1.51
C GLU A 247 -13.35 11.62 -1.27
N GLU A 248 -13.18 10.73 -2.26
CA GLU A 248 -12.46 9.47 -2.09
C GLU A 248 -11.01 9.57 -2.57
N VAL A 249 -10.05 9.01 -1.82
CA VAL A 249 -8.63 8.96 -2.23
C VAL A 249 -8.35 7.80 -3.17
N GLN A 250 -8.98 6.64 -2.91
CA GLN A 250 -8.84 5.41 -3.69
C GLN A 250 -7.37 4.99 -3.88
N PHE A 251 -6.60 5.00 -2.79
CA PHE A 251 -5.19 4.63 -2.78
C PHE A 251 -5.00 3.11 -2.78
N PHE A 252 -5.63 2.38 -1.84
CA PHE A 252 -5.33 0.97 -1.61
C PHE A 252 -5.91 -0.01 -2.65
N ASN A 253 -6.93 0.39 -3.44
CA ASN A 253 -7.69 -0.53 -4.29
C ASN A 253 -7.25 -0.64 -5.76
N GLY A 254 -6.20 0.06 -6.18
CA GLY A 254 -5.80 0.04 -7.59
C GLY A 254 -4.52 0.82 -7.89
N ASN A 255 -4.46 1.43 -9.07
CA ASN A 255 -3.23 1.99 -9.64
C ASN A 255 -2.65 3.17 -8.85
N ASN A 256 -3.46 3.89 -8.08
CA ASN A 256 -2.96 5.00 -7.24
C ASN A 256 -1.96 4.51 -6.19
N TYR A 257 -2.03 3.23 -5.78
CA TYR A 257 -1.10 2.65 -4.81
C TYR A 257 0.37 2.75 -5.25
N HIS A 258 0.64 2.60 -6.55
CA HIS A 258 2.00 2.64 -7.10
C HIS A 258 2.59 4.06 -7.15
N LYS A 259 1.81 5.10 -6.81
CA LYS A 259 2.31 6.47 -6.68
C LYS A 259 3.08 6.71 -5.38
N GLY A 260 3.09 5.73 -4.47
CA GLY A 260 3.87 5.78 -3.23
C GLY A 260 3.15 6.42 -2.06
N ILE A 261 3.76 6.32 -0.88
CA ILE A 261 3.22 6.82 0.39
C ILE A 261 3.10 8.35 0.37
N ASP A 262 4.05 9.05 -0.24
CA ASP A 262 4.04 10.52 -0.31
C ASP A 262 2.79 11.05 -1.01
N TRP A 263 2.46 10.48 -2.17
CA TRP A 263 1.24 10.83 -2.89
C TRP A 263 -0.02 10.64 -2.04
N TYR A 264 -0.03 9.61 -1.18
CA TYR A 264 -1.15 9.37 -0.27
C TYR A 264 -1.20 10.38 0.87
N MET A 265 -0.05 10.72 1.46
CA MET A 265 0.04 11.68 2.56
C MET A 265 -0.31 13.11 2.14
N ASP A 266 -0.07 13.49 0.89
CA ASP A 266 -0.44 14.81 0.35
C ASP A 266 -1.94 15.07 0.37
N PHE A 267 -2.77 14.03 0.53
CA PHE A 267 -4.21 14.18 0.74
C PHE A 267 -4.57 14.59 2.17
N PHE A 268 -3.67 14.49 3.14
CA PHE A 268 -4.01 14.75 4.53
C PHE A 268 -3.40 16.06 5.01
N PRO A 269 -4.21 16.97 5.57
CA PRO A 269 -3.69 18.19 6.15
C PRO A 269 -2.85 17.88 7.40
N THR A 270 -1.93 18.78 7.75
CA THR A 270 -1.24 18.72 9.04
C THR A 270 -2.25 18.91 10.17
N PRO A 271 -2.36 17.96 11.11
CA PRO A 271 -3.29 18.10 12.24
C PRO A 271 -2.86 19.27 13.13
N SER A 272 -3.83 20.03 13.64
CA SER A 272 -3.55 21.15 14.55
C SER A 272 -3.16 20.64 15.94
N ASN A 273 -3.72 19.50 16.35
CA ASN A 273 -3.35 18.79 17.57
C ASN A 273 -3.29 17.28 17.30
N ILE A 274 -2.06 16.76 17.24
CA ILE A 274 -1.75 15.35 16.95
C ILE A 274 -2.49 14.37 17.88
N THR A 275 -2.69 14.75 19.14
CA THR A 275 -3.30 13.87 20.14
C THR A 275 -4.81 13.79 20.02
N SER A 276 -5.48 14.92 19.75
CA SER A 276 -6.95 14.99 19.68
C SER A 276 -7.51 14.80 18.28
N ASP A 277 -6.76 15.13 17.23
CA ASP A 277 -7.29 15.16 15.87
C ASP A 277 -7.24 13.76 15.24
N PHE A 278 -8.33 13.37 14.59
CA PHE A 278 -8.48 12.09 13.90
C PHE A 278 -8.59 12.34 12.40
N LEU A 279 -7.50 12.06 11.70
CA LEU A 279 -7.52 12.02 10.24
C LEU A 279 -8.21 10.75 9.75
N PHE A 280 -9.02 10.88 8.70
CA PHE A 280 -9.67 9.75 8.06
C PHE A 280 -9.80 9.94 6.56
N GLU A 281 -9.96 8.82 5.86
CA GLU A 281 -10.45 8.84 4.48
C GLU A 281 -11.65 7.91 4.31
N LYS A 282 -12.38 8.14 3.23
CA LYS A 282 -13.52 7.31 2.83
C LYS A 282 -13.40 6.91 1.37
N SER A 283 -13.21 5.63 1.11
CA SER A 283 -13.09 5.09 -0.25
C SER A 283 -13.92 3.82 -0.36
N ALA A 284 -15.11 3.92 -0.96
CA ALA A 284 -16.11 2.84 -0.90
C ALA A 284 -15.73 1.59 -1.73
N ASN A 285 -14.72 1.72 -2.58
CA ASN A 285 -14.14 0.62 -3.35
C ASN A 285 -13.20 -0.27 -2.53
N TYR A 286 -12.78 0.16 -1.33
CA TYR A 286 -11.90 -0.64 -0.48
C TYR A 286 -12.57 -1.92 -0.01
N PHE A 287 -13.86 -1.86 0.33
CA PHE A 287 -14.62 -2.97 0.92
C PHE A 287 -14.49 -4.28 0.12
N HIS A 288 -14.73 -4.22 -1.19
CA HIS A 288 -14.73 -5.41 -2.04
C HIS A 288 -13.39 -5.70 -2.72
N SER A 289 -12.41 -4.79 -2.60
CA SER A 289 -11.06 -4.98 -3.15
C SER A 289 -10.35 -6.16 -2.49
N GLU A 290 -9.64 -6.94 -3.29
CA GLU A 290 -8.85 -8.09 -2.80
C GLU A 290 -7.54 -7.63 -2.15
N GLU A 291 -6.91 -6.61 -2.73
CA GLU A 291 -5.61 -6.08 -2.30
C GLU A 291 -5.68 -5.08 -1.15
N ALA A 292 -6.79 -4.33 -1.04
CA ALA A 292 -6.89 -3.21 -0.10
C ALA A 292 -6.64 -3.59 1.37
N PRO A 293 -7.16 -4.71 1.91
CA PRO A 293 -6.93 -5.09 3.31
C PRO A 293 -5.44 -5.27 3.63
N LYS A 294 -4.72 -6.03 2.80
CA LYS A 294 -3.28 -6.29 2.97
C LYS A 294 -2.46 -5.01 2.89
N ARG A 295 -2.74 -4.18 1.88
CA ARG A 295 -2.05 -2.91 1.65
C ARG A 295 -2.32 -1.90 2.77
N ALA A 296 -3.56 -1.82 3.25
CA ALA A 296 -3.93 -0.94 4.35
C ALA A 296 -3.30 -1.40 5.67
N ALA A 297 -3.34 -2.69 6.00
CA ALA A 297 -2.74 -3.21 7.22
C ALA A 297 -1.21 -3.05 7.24
N SER A 298 -0.56 -3.12 6.08
CA SER A 298 0.87 -2.86 5.94
C SER A 298 1.25 -1.41 6.24
N LEU A 299 0.44 -0.43 5.80
CA LEU A 299 0.76 0.99 5.93
C LEU A 299 0.20 1.62 7.21
N VAL A 300 -1.04 1.29 7.58
CA VAL A 300 -1.78 1.82 8.72
C VAL A 300 -2.34 0.69 9.61
N PRO A 301 -1.48 -0.17 10.18
CA PRO A 301 -1.91 -1.37 10.93
C PRO A 301 -2.82 -1.07 12.12
N LYS A 302 -2.68 0.14 12.71
CA LYS A 302 -3.44 0.58 13.89
C LYS A 302 -4.74 1.30 13.53
N ALA A 303 -5.05 1.47 12.25
CA ALA A 303 -6.26 2.16 11.84
C ALA A 303 -7.53 1.40 12.27
N LYS A 304 -8.56 2.13 12.64
CA LYS A 304 -9.91 1.58 12.79
C LYS A 304 -10.60 1.50 11.43
N ILE A 305 -11.46 0.51 11.24
CA ILE A 305 -12.16 0.21 9.99
C ILE A 305 -13.65 0.36 10.23
N ILE A 306 -14.31 1.16 9.40
CA ILE A 306 -15.76 1.38 9.47
C ILE A 306 -16.39 0.95 8.14
N THR A 307 -17.41 0.10 8.21
CA THR A 307 -18.23 -0.31 7.07
C THR A 307 -19.72 -0.11 7.35
N ILE A 308 -20.52 0.08 6.30
CA ILE A 308 -21.97 0.35 6.41
C ILE A 308 -22.72 -0.65 5.54
N LEU A 309 -23.66 -1.41 6.12
CA LEU A 309 -24.43 -2.43 5.41
C LEU A 309 -25.90 -2.02 5.29
N ILE A 310 -26.49 -2.22 4.11
CA ILE A 310 -27.94 -2.16 3.87
C ILE A 310 -28.37 -3.47 3.20
N ASP A 311 -29.66 -3.63 2.91
CA ASP A 311 -30.13 -4.76 2.09
C ASP A 311 -29.32 -4.88 0.78
N PRO A 312 -28.67 -6.03 0.51
CA PRO A 312 -27.80 -6.19 -0.65
C PRO A 312 -28.55 -6.08 -1.99
N SER A 313 -29.85 -6.37 -2.01
CA SER A 313 -30.74 -6.17 -3.15
C SER A 313 -30.93 -4.69 -3.45
N ASP A 314 -31.26 -3.91 -2.43
CA ASP A 314 -31.44 -2.45 -2.56
C ASP A 314 -30.10 -1.77 -2.91
N ARG A 315 -28.99 -2.26 -2.35
CA ARG A 315 -27.63 -1.80 -2.70
C ARG A 315 -27.31 -2.05 -4.17
N ALA A 316 -27.59 -3.25 -4.68
CA ALA A 316 -27.39 -3.61 -6.08
C ALA A 316 -28.23 -2.73 -7.02
N TYR A 317 -29.50 -2.51 -6.68
CA TYR A 317 -30.39 -1.66 -7.46
C TYR A 317 -29.97 -0.19 -7.44
N SER A 318 -29.54 0.31 -6.28
CA SER A 318 -28.99 1.67 -6.15
C SER A 318 -27.72 1.86 -6.99
N TRP A 319 -26.90 0.81 -7.16
CA TRP A 319 -25.74 0.83 -8.05
C TRP A 319 -26.16 0.88 -9.52
N TYR A 320 -27.10 0.04 -9.94
CA TYR A 320 -27.66 0.10 -11.29
C TYR A 320 -28.22 1.49 -11.64
N GLN A 321 -29.04 2.07 -10.75
CA GLN A 321 -29.58 3.42 -10.95
C GLN A 321 -28.51 4.51 -10.95
N HIS A 322 -27.41 4.30 -10.22
CA HIS A 322 -26.25 5.18 -10.27
C HIS A 322 -25.60 5.16 -11.65
N GLN A 323 -25.38 3.97 -12.22
CA GLN A 323 -24.80 3.81 -13.56
C GLN A 323 -25.70 4.42 -14.64
N ARG A 324 -27.02 4.22 -14.56
CA ARG A 324 -27.97 4.90 -15.46
C ARG A 324 -27.85 6.42 -15.42
N SER A 325 -27.71 7.00 -14.22
CA SER A 325 -27.56 8.45 -14.07
C SER A 325 -26.23 9.01 -14.56
N HIS A 326 -25.24 8.14 -14.82
CA HIS A 326 -23.96 8.49 -15.45
C HIS A 326 -23.92 8.02 -16.91
N GLU A 327 -25.08 7.74 -17.51
CA GLU A 327 -25.23 7.38 -18.92
C GLU A 327 -24.43 6.15 -19.33
N ASP A 328 -24.24 5.21 -18.40
CA ASP A 328 -23.60 3.91 -18.68
C ASP A 328 -24.38 3.16 -19.79
N PRO A 329 -23.74 2.82 -20.93
CA PRO A 329 -24.45 2.26 -22.08
C PRO A 329 -25.18 0.96 -21.77
N ALA A 330 -24.58 0.07 -20.96
CA ALA A 330 -25.20 -1.19 -20.58
C ALA A 330 -26.39 -0.96 -19.66
N ALA A 331 -26.27 -0.04 -18.69
CA ALA A 331 -27.36 0.26 -17.77
C ALA A 331 -28.55 0.97 -18.44
N LEU A 332 -28.31 1.73 -19.51
CA LEU A 332 -29.36 2.35 -20.33
C LEU A 332 -30.04 1.36 -21.27
N ARG A 333 -29.28 0.41 -21.83
CA ARG A 333 -29.77 -0.58 -22.79
C ARG A 333 -30.58 -1.71 -22.15
N PHE A 334 -30.16 -2.19 -20.99
CA PHE A 334 -30.77 -3.34 -20.31
C PHE A 334 -31.51 -2.89 -19.05
N ASN A 335 -32.67 -3.49 -18.80
CA ASN A 335 -33.41 -3.29 -17.55
C ASN A 335 -32.70 -4.01 -16.37
N PHE A 336 -33.10 -3.70 -15.14
CA PHE A 336 -32.40 -4.24 -13.98
C PHE A 336 -32.49 -5.77 -13.88
N TYR A 337 -33.64 -6.35 -14.20
CA TYR A 337 -33.85 -7.79 -14.17
C TYR A 337 -32.95 -8.52 -15.17
N GLU A 338 -32.84 -8.00 -16.40
CA GLU A 338 -31.91 -8.52 -17.41
C GLU A 338 -30.47 -8.48 -16.92
N VAL A 339 -30.04 -7.38 -16.30
CA VAL A 339 -28.68 -7.22 -15.76
C VAL A 339 -28.37 -8.28 -14.70
N ILE A 340 -29.27 -8.50 -13.73
CA ILE A 340 -28.99 -9.40 -12.60
C ILE A 340 -29.14 -10.89 -12.97
N THR A 341 -29.98 -11.22 -13.95
CA THR A 341 -30.20 -12.60 -14.42
C THR A 341 -29.31 -13.01 -15.60
N THR A 342 -28.44 -12.10 -16.04
CA THR A 342 -27.54 -12.32 -17.17
C THR A 342 -26.70 -13.61 -17.02
N GLY A 343 -26.67 -14.42 -18.08
CA GLY A 343 -25.92 -15.67 -18.17
C GLY A 343 -24.51 -15.54 -18.78
N HIS A 344 -23.81 -16.68 -18.84
CA HIS A 344 -22.43 -16.80 -19.35
C HIS A 344 -22.25 -16.43 -20.84
N TRP A 345 -23.29 -16.39 -21.64
CA TRP A 345 -23.25 -16.05 -23.07
C TRP A 345 -23.35 -14.54 -23.34
N ALA A 346 -23.57 -13.72 -22.32
CA ALA A 346 -23.81 -12.29 -22.49
C ALA A 346 -22.55 -11.46 -22.82
N PRO A 347 -22.75 -10.25 -23.39
CA PRO A 347 -21.68 -9.28 -23.63
C PRO A 347 -20.85 -8.94 -22.37
N SER A 348 -19.58 -8.55 -22.57
CA SER A 348 -18.62 -8.32 -21.49
C SER A 348 -18.97 -7.10 -20.61
N ASP A 349 -19.51 -6.05 -21.21
CA ASP A 349 -20.01 -4.84 -20.55
C ASP A 349 -21.19 -5.16 -19.62
N LEU A 350 -22.17 -5.94 -20.09
CA LEU A 350 -23.32 -6.38 -19.29
C LEU A 350 -22.89 -7.25 -18.10
N LYS A 351 -21.98 -8.22 -18.31
CA LYS A 351 -21.40 -9.02 -17.23
C LYS A 351 -20.61 -8.18 -16.23
N THR A 352 -19.94 -7.14 -16.69
CA THR A 352 -19.19 -6.22 -15.82
C THR A 352 -20.15 -5.40 -14.97
N LEU A 353 -21.25 -4.91 -15.54
CA LEU A 353 -22.31 -4.23 -14.80
C LEU A 353 -22.95 -5.16 -13.76
N GLN A 354 -23.34 -6.38 -14.16
CA GLN A 354 -23.88 -7.41 -13.26
C GLN A 354 -22.95 -7.68 -12.08
N ARG A 355 -21.66 -7.95 -12.34
CA ARG A 355 -20.68 -8.19 -11.27
C ARG A 355 -20.58 -7.01 -10.30
N LYS A 356 -20.55 -5.77 -10.79
CA LYS A 356 -20.50 -4.57 -9.93
C LYS A 356 -21.80 -4.35 -9.12
N CYS A 357 -22.94 -4.76 -9.67
CA CYS A 357 -24.22 -4.80 -8.95
C CYS A 357 -24.20 -5.86 -7.84
N LEU A 358 -23.79 -7.10 -8.14
CA LEU A 358 -24.00 -8.24 -7.25
C LEU A 358 -22.84 -8.49 -6.27
N VAL A 359 -21.60 -8.57 -6.75
CA VAL A 359 -20.46 -9.05 -5.97
C VAL A 359 -20.21 -8.23 -4.70
N PRO A 360 -20.23 -6.89 -4.70
CA PRO A 360 -19.99 -6.15 -3.46
C PRO A 360 -21.13 -6.27 -2.42
N GLY A 361 -22.22 -7.00 -2.73
CA GLY A 361 -23.25 -7.43 -1.79
C GLY A 361 -22.90 -8.70 -1.00
N TRP A 362 -21.78 -9.38 -1.32
CA TRP A 362 -21.30 -10.57 -0.58
C TRP A 362 -20.61 -10.18 0.72
N TYR A 363 -21.36 -9.57 1.64
CA TYR A 363 -20.80 -8.89 2.81
C TYR A 363 -19.93 -9.79 3.69
N ALA A 364 -20.35 -11.02 3.95
CA ALA A 364 -19.58 -11.96 4.78
C ALA A 364 -18.19 -12.23 4.19
N VAL A 365 -18.11 -12.48 2.88
CA VAL A 365 -16.86 -12.77 2.16
C VAL A 365 -15.89 -11.59 2.29
N HIS A 366 -16.40 -10.38 2.09
CA HIS A 366 -15.56 -9.18 2.13
C HIS A 366 -15.13 -8.85 3.56
N ILE A 367 -16.01 -8.95 4.55
CA ILE A 367 -15.66 -8.69 5.96
C ILE A 367 -14.61 -9.71 6.45
N GLU A 368 -14.77 -11.00 6.15
CA GLU A 368 -13.77 -12.02 6.51
C GLU A 368 -12.38 -11.69 5.96
N ARG A 369 -12.30 -11.18 4.72
CA ARG A 369 -11.03 -10.74 4.13
C ARG A 369 -10.38 -9.59 4.90
N TRP A 370 -11.18 -8.64 5.39
CA TRP A 370 -10.66 -7.57 6.25
C TRP A 370 -10.19 -8.10 7.61
N LEU A 371 -10.92 -9.07 8.17
CA LEU A 371 -10.58 -9.73 9.44
C LEU A 371 -9.33 -10.62 9.36
N THR A 372 -8.88 -11.02 8.16
CA THR A 372 -7.56 -11.66 7.99
C THR A 372 -6.41 -10.74 8.43
N TYR A 373 -6.60 -9.41 8.35
CA TYR A 373 -5.52 -8.43 8.57
C TYR A 373 -5.77 -7.47 9.73
N PHE A 374 -7.04 -7.23 10.10
CA PHE A 374 -7.41 -6.33 11.19
C PHE A 374 -8.12 -7.08 12.32
N ALA A 375 -7.84 -6.71 13.56
CA ALA A 375 -8.52 -7.29 14.70
C ALA A 375 -10.02 -6.95 14.70
N THR A 376 -10.84 -7.81 15.29
CA THR A 376 -12.29 -7.58 15.42
C THR A 376 -12.62 -6.29 16.16
N SER A 377 -11.81 -5.90 17.15
CA SER A 377 -11.93 -4.63 17.89
C SER A 377 -11.62 -3.39 17.05
N GLN A 378 -10.95 -3.55 15.90
CA GLN A 378 -10.70 -2.47 14.95
C GLN A 378 -11.82 -2.34 13.91
N LEU A 379 -12.87 -3.16 13.94
CA LEU A 379 -13.95 -3.13 12.95
C LEU A 379 -15.27 -2.69 13.56
N LEU A 380 -15.89 -1.66 12.97
CA LEU A 380 -17.27 -1.24 13.24
C LEU A 380 -18.15 -1.49 12.01
N ILE A 381 -19.28 -2.16 12.22
CA ILE A 381 -20.28 -2.46 11.19
C ILE A 381 -21.55 -1.68 11.48
N ILE A 382 -21.85 -0.67 10.67
CA ILE A 382 -23.00 0.20 10.82
C ILE A 382 -24.21 -0.37 10.07
N ASP A 383 -25.38 -0.38 10.73
CA ASP A 383 -26.67 -0.57 10.05
C ASP A 383 -27.04 0.69 9.26
N GLY A 384 -26.97 0.61 7.93
CA GLY A 384 -27.29 1.72 7.05
C GLY A 384 -28.77 2.11 7.03
N GLN A 385 -29.69 1.23 7.47
CA GLN A 385 -31.08 1.63 7.70
C GLN A 385 -31.17 2.54 8.93
N GLN A 386 -30.46 2.20 10.01
CA GLN A 386 -30.39 3.04 11.20
C GLN A 386 -29.71 4.37 10.92
N LEU A 387 -28.61 4.39 10.17
CA LEU A 387 -27.96 5.64 9.74
C LEU A 387 -28.92 6.56 8.96
N ARG A 388 -29.87 5.96 8.22
CA ARG A 388 -30.88 6.71 7.47
C ARG A 388 -32.02 7.21 8.36
N SER A 389 -32.48 6.42 9.32
CA SER A 389 -33.65 6.76 10.15
C SER A 389 -33.30 7.55 11.41
N ASP A 390 -32.17 7.25 12.02
CA ASP A 390 -31.66 7.80 13.27
C ASP A 390 -30.12 7.91 13.23
N PRO A 391 -29.58 8.88 12.47
CA PRO A 391 -28.14 9.06 12.35
C PRO A 391 -27.48 9.48 13.67
N ALA A 392 -28.19 10.14 14.59
CA ALA A 392 -27.60 10.61 15.84
C ALA A 392 -27.11 9.45 16.70
N THR A 393 -27.92 8.39 16.86
CA THR A 393 -27.53 7.17 17.58
C THR A 393 -26.32 6.48 16.94
N VAL A 394 -26.29 6.39 15.60
CA VAL A 394 -25.15 5.80 14.88
C VAL A 394 -23.88 6.62 15.08
N MET A 395 -23.97 7.95 15.00
CA MET A 395 -22.81 8.81 15.21
C MET A 395 -22.30 8.77 16.65
N ASP A 396 -23.16 8.56 17.64
CA ASP A 396 -22.77 8.30 19.02
C ASP A 396 -21.99 7.00 19.18
N GLU A 397 -22.39 5.94 18.49
CA GLU A 397 -21.65 4.68 18.43
C GLU A 397 -20.29 4.86 17.75
N VAL A 398 -20.25 5.59 16.63
CA VAL A 398 -19.00 5.91 15.91
C VAL A 398 -18.05 6.69 16.81
N GLN A 399 -18.52 7.69 17.55
CA GLN A 399 -17.69 8.46 18.48
C GLN A 399 -17.09 7.58 19.59
N LYS A 400 -17.91 6.71 20.19
CA LYS A 400 -17.46 5.75 21.21
C LYS A 400 -16.45 4.76 20.65
N PHE A 401 -16.72 4.22 19.47
CA PHE A 401 -15.82 3.31 18.78
C PHE A 401 -14.49 3.97 18.46
N LEU A 402 -14.49 5.22 17.98
CA LEU A 402 -13.25 5.97 17.70
C LEU A 402 -12.52 6.39 18.98
N GLY A 403 -13.25 6.60 20.09
CA GLY A 403 -12.70 7.16 21.32
C GLY A 403 -12.34 8.65 21.16
N VAL A 404 -13.06 9.35 20.30
CA VAL A 404 -12.81 10.76 19.99
C VAL A 404 -13.38 11.66 21.10
N THR A 405 -12.68 12.74 21.40
CA THR A 405 -13.06 13.74 22.40
C THR A 405 -12.85 15.16 21.86
N PRO A 406 -13.69 16.15 22.21
CA PRO A 406 -14.87 16.05 23.07
C PRO A 406 -16.05 15.34 22.38
N HIS A 407 -17.04 14.87 23.15
CA HIS A 407 -18.28 14.34 22.57
C HIS A 407 -19.06 15.45 21.84
N TYR A 408 -19.56 15.14 20.66
CA TYR A 408 -20.36 16.02 19.80
C TYR A 408 -21.81 15.53 19.76
N ASN A 409 -22.75 16.41 20.11
CA ASN A 409 -24.17 16.06 20.17
C ASN A 409 -24.83 16.17 18.79
N TYR A 410 -24.89 15.04 18.07
CA TYR A 410 -25.52 14.98 16.75
C TYR A 410 -27.05 15.15 16.79
N SER A 411 -27.70 14.94 17.94
CA SER A 411 -29.16 15.11 18.06
C SER A 411 -29.60 16.57 17.95
N GLU A 412 -28.71 17.50 18.34
CA GLU A 412 -28.93 18.94 18.21
C GLU A 412 -28.43 19.48 16.86
N ALA A 413 -27.45 18.81 16.25
CA ALA A 413 -26.81 19.25 15.02
C ALA A 413 -27.46 18.68 13.74
N LEU A 414 -28.29 17.64 13.85
CA LEU A 414 -28.99 17.03 12.72
C LEU A 414 -30.49 17.26 12.82
N THR A 415 -31.14 17.49 11.68
CA THR A 415 -32.59 17.59 11.58
C THR A 415 -33.10 16.87 10.35
N PHE A 416 -34.32 16.32 10.42
CA PHE A 416 -34.96 15.66 9.29
C PHE A 416 -35.58 16.70 8.36
N ASP A 417 -35.20 16.69 7.09
CA ASP A 417 -35.78 17.56 6.07
C ASP A 417 -36.87 16.80 5.29
N PRO A 418 -38.16 17.14 5.44
CA PRO A 418 -39.25 16.41 4.80
C PRO A 418 -39.26 16.52 3.27
N GLN A 419 -38.75 17.62 2.71
CA GLN A 419 -38.71 17.81 1.26
C GLN A 419 -37.62 16.94 0.64
N LYS A 420 -36.47 16.86 1.30
CA LYS A 420 -35.37 15.97 0.92
C LYS A 420 -35.71 14.50 1.20
N GLY A 421 -36.42 14.23 2.29
CA GLY A 421 -36.72 12.88 2.80
C GLY A 421 -35.54 12.21 3.51
N PHE A 422 -34.58 13.01 3.99
CA PHE A 422 -33.36 12.55 4.66
C PHE A 422 -32.94 13.53 5.76
N TRP A 423 -32.11 13.05 6.69
CA TRP A 423 -31.46 13.90 7.68
C TRP A 423 -30.39 14.78 7.06
N CYS A 424 -30.32 16.02 7.55
CA CYS A 424 -29.43 17.07 7.09
C CYS A 424 -28.79 17.78 8.28
N GLN A 425 -27.67 18.47 8.04
CA GLN A 425 -27.06 19.32 9.05
C GLN A 425 -27.96 20.54 9.32
N LEU A 426 -28.24 20.81 10.58
CA LEU A 426 -28.89 22.03 11.04
C LEU A 426 -27.87 23.16 11.09
N LEU A 427 -28.19 24.29 10.49
CA LEU A 427 -27.40 25.52 10.51
C LEU A 427 -28.11 26.59 11.35
N GLU A 428 -27.37 27.65 11.68
CA GLU A 428 -27.92 28.83 12.35
C GLU A 428 -29.12 29.41 11.59
N GLY A 429 -30.11 29.87 12.35
CA GLY A 429 -31.36 30.42 11.79
C GLY A 429 -32.31 29.37 11.19
N GLY A 430 -32.14 28.08 11.51
CA GLY A 430 -33.07 27.01 11.11
C GLY A 430 -32.91 26.53 9.67
N LYS A 431 -31.84 26.94 8.98
CA LYS A 431 -31.53 26.48 7.62
C LYS A 431 -30.95 25.06 7.67
N THR A 432 -31.18 24.28 6.62
CA THR A 432 -30.63 22.92 6.50
C THR A 432 -29.57 22.84 5.41
N LYS A 433 -28.47 22.11 5.69
CA LYS A 433 -27.46 21.73 4.70
C LYS A 433 -27.58 20.24 4.43
N CYS A 434 -28.30 19.92 3.37
CA CYS A 434 -28.54 18.54 2.93
C CYS A 434 -27.50 18.05 1.94
N LEU A 435 -27.40 16.73 1.80
CA LEU A 435 -26.64 16.09 0.72
C LEU A 435 -27.14 16.54 -0.66
N GLY A 436 -26.21 16.67 -1.61
CA GLY A 436 -26.49 17.11 -2.98
C GLY A 436 -27.49 16.22 -3.76
N LYS A 437 -27.93 16.70 -4.92
CA LYS A 437 -28.96 16.03 -5.77
C LYS A 437 -28.59 14.60 -6.17
N SER A 438 -27.30 14.28 -6.29
CA SER A 438 -26.80 12.95 -6.63
C SER A 438 -26.93 11.92 -5.50
N LYS A 439 -27.37 12.33 -4.29
CA LYS A 439 -27.54 11.47 -3.12
C LYS A 439 -29.01 11.49 -2.70
N GLY A 440 -29.59 10.29 -2.51
CA GLY A 440 -31.04 10.15 -2.32
C GLY A 440 -31.85 10.40 -3.60
N ARG A 441 -31.36 9.94 -4.76
CA ARG A 441 -32.08 10.09 -6.04
C ARG A 441 -33.46 9.45 -5.94
N LYS A 442 -34.47 10.11 -6.51
CA LYS A 442 -35.80 9.54 -6.71
C LYS A 442 -35.77 8.72 -8.01
N TYR A 443 -35.95 7.42 -7.89
CA TYR A 443 -36.09 6.49 -9.01
C TYR A 443 -37.23 5.52 -8.72
N PRO A 444 -37.80 4.85 -9.75
CA PRO A 444 -38.86 3.86 -9.55
C PRO A 444 -38.48 2.81 -8.50
N SER A 445 -39.48 2.23 -7.84
CA SER A 445 -39.24 1.06 -6.99
C SER A 445 -38.74 -0.10 -7.86
N MET A 446 -37.86 -0.93 -7.27
CA MET A 446 -37.46 -2.20 -7.88
C MET A 446 -38.70 -3.07 -8.15
N ASP A 447 -38.75 -3.69 -9.32
CA ASP A 447 -39.87 -4.58 -9.67
C ASP A 447 -39.87 -5.84 -8.77
N PRO A 448 -41.05 -6.46 -8.55
CA PRO A 448 -41.18 -7.61 -7.66
C PRO A 448 -40.38 -8.84 -8.09
N GLU A 449 -40.20 -9.04 -9.40
CA GLU A 449 -39.49 -10.19 -9.97
C GLU A 449 -37.99 -10.10 -9.63
N SER A 450 -37.37 -8.94 -9.88
CA SER A 450 -35.99 -8.64 -9.48
C SER A 450 -35.78 -8.78 -7.97
N ARG A 451 -36.73 -8.30 -7.15
CA ARG A 451 -36.63 -8.43 -5.69
C ARG A 451 -36.66 -9.88 -5.24
N THR A 452 -37.55 -10.68 -5.82
CA THR A 452 -37.66 -12.12 -5.52
C THR A 452 -36.39 -12.86 -5.93
N PHE A 453 -35.87 -12.58 -7.13
CA PHE A 453 -34.62 -13.15 -7.61
C PHE A 453 -33.45 -12.82 -6.66
N LEU A 454 -33.29 -11.55 -6.26
CA LEU A 454 -32.18 -11.13 -5.40
C LEU A 454 -32.28 -11.67 -3.97
N SER A 455 -33.49 -11.75 -3.42
CA SER A 455 -33.71 -12.37 -2.09
C SER A 455 -33.28 -13.84 -2.11
N ASN A 456 -33.59 -14.58 -3.19
CA ASN A 456 -33.09 -15.94 -3.37
C ASN A 456 -31.57 -15.99 -3.59
N TYR A 457 -31.03 -15.12 -4.45
CA TYR A 457 -29.60 -15.06 -4.76
C TYR A 457 -28.73 -14.78 -3.53
N TYR A 458 -29.14 -13.84 -2.66
CA TYR A 458 -28.39 -13.48 -1.47
C TYR A 458 -28.73 -14.32 -0.24
N ARG A 459 -29.65 -15.29 -0.34
CA ARG A 459 -30.11 -16.09 0.81
C ARG A 459 -28.95 -16.69 1.60
N ASP A 460 -28.08 -17.45 0.93
CA ASP A 460 -26.96 -18.11 1.60
C ASP A 460 -25.91 -17.10 2.08
N HIS A 461 -25.67 -16.04 1.32
CA HIS A 461 -24.78 -14.94 1.73
C HIS A 461 -25.27 -14.23 3.01
N ASN A 462 -26.58 -14.04 3.15
CA ASN A 462 -27.19 -13.43 4.34
C ASN A 462 -27.15 -14.36 5.54
N VAL A 463 -27.30 -15.68 5.33
CA VAL A 463 -27.11 -16.69 6.39
C VAL A 463 -25.67 -16.67 6.89
N GLU A 464 -24.68 -16.67 5.99
CA GLU A 464 -23.27 -16.59 6.37
C GLU A 464 -22.93 -15.27 7.07
N LEU A 465 -23.50 -14.14 6.62
CA LEU A 465 -23.36 -12.86 7.31
C LEU A 465 -23.93 -12.91 8.73
N SER A 466 -25.09 -13.55 8.92
CA SER A 466 -25.69 -13.70 10.25
C SER A 466 -24.80 -14.49 11.20
N LYS A 467 -24.23 -15.61 10.73
CA LYS A 467 -23.27 -16.41 11.50
C LYS A 467 -22.02 -15.61 11.84
N LEU A 468 -21.48 -14.87 10.87
CA LEU A 468 -20.33 -14.00 11.06
C LEU A 468 -20.59 -12.94 12.13
N LEU A 469 -21.69 -12.20 12.02
CA LEU A 469 -22.04 -11.15 12.99
C LEU A 469 -22.24 -11.72 14.40
N HIS A 470 -22.86 -12.89 14.51
CA HIS A 470 -23.00 -13.59 15.80
C HIS A 470 -21.63 -13.94 16.39
N ARG A 471 -20.70 -14.47 15.58
CA ARG A 471 -19.32 -14.77 15.99
C ARG A 471 -18.55 -13.52 16.43
N LEU A 472 -18.83 -12.38 15.81
CA LEU A 472 -18.23 -11.09 16.15
C LEU A 472 -18.89 -10.41 17.36
N GLY A 473 -19.96 -10.97 17.92
CA GLY A 473 -20.73 -10.33 18.98
C GLY A 473 -21.46 -9.06 18.53
N GLN A 474 -21.69 -8.89 17.22
CA GLN A 474 -22.30 -7.71 16.62
C GLN A 474 -23.82 -7.91 16.49
N PRO A 475 -24.64 -6.87 16.74
CA PRO A 475 -26.08 -6.98 16.53
C PRO A 475 -26.41 -7.17 15.05
N LEU A 476 -27.42 -7.99 14.77
CA LEU A 476 -27.90 -8.16 13.39
C LEU A 476 -28.59 -6.86 12.92
N PRO A 477 -28.23 -6.30 11.74
CA PRO A 477 -28.95 -5.21 11.13
C PRO A 477 -30.44 -5.51 10.96
N SER A 478 -31.27 -4.47 11.07
CA SER A 478 -32.73 -4.55 10.97
C SER A 478 -33.19 -5.24 9.67
N TRP A 479 -32.62 -4.85 8.53
CA TRP A 479 -32.90 -5.46 7.21
C TRP A 479 -32.54 -6.96 7.16
N LEU A 480 -31.45 -7.36 7.80
CA LEU A 480 -31.00 -8.75 7.77
C LEU A 480 -31.94 -9.65 8.57
N ARG A 481 -32.45 -9.16 9.71
CA ARG A 481 -33.46 -9.89 10.49
C ARG A 481 -34.73 -10.14 9.68
N GLN A 482 -35.18 -9.15 8.90
CA GLN A 482 -36.35 -9.25 8.04
C GLN A 482 -36.14 -10.25 6.90
N GLU A 483 -34.99 -10.21 6.22
CA GLU A 483 -34.67 -11.17 5.15
C GLU A 483 -34.57 -12.61 5.68
N LEU A 484 -33.97 -12.83 6.84
CA LEU A 484 -33.84 -14.17 7.43
C LEU A 484 -35.18 -14.73 7.94
N GLN A 485 -36.18 -13.90 8.22
CA GLN A 485 -37.52 -14.37 8.57
C GLN A 485 -38.25 -14.98 7.37
N LYS A 486 -37.94 -14.54 6.13
CA LYS A 486 -38.52 -15.10 4.89
C LYS A 486 -37.98 -16.50 4.55
N VAL A 487 -36.92 -16.92 5.23
CA VAL A 487 -36.22 -18.20 5.03
C VAL A 487 -36.85 -19.32 5.86
N ARG A 488 -37.64 -18.98 6.89
CA ARG A 488 -38.45 -19.89 7.69
C ARG A 488 -39.81 -20.10 7.04
#